data_AF-A0A9D6C5M7-F1
#
_entry.id   AF-A0A9D6C5M7-F1
#
_cell.length_a   1.000
_cell.length_b   1.000
_cell.length_c   1.000
_cell.angle_alpha   90.00
_cell.angle_beta   90.00
_cell.angle_gamma   90.00
#
_symmetry.space_group_name_H-M   'P 1'
#
loop_
_entity.id
_entity.type
_entity.pdbx_description
1 polymer ?
#
loop_
_entity_poly.entity_id
_entity_poly.type
_entity_poly.pdbx_seq_one_letter_code
_entity_poly.pdbx_strand_id
1 'polypeptide(L)'
;MGIISLSDTIDVPFPQRLFVAMADFAEARGEDAVVWGGIKQRFFDGGSFLDVQELNEDELVTLRRTIACLIRYVEHHAEFAGFQTNGVLESLTRIDKFLNN
;
A
#
# COMPACT_ATOMS: atom_id res chain seq x y z
N MET A 1 3.36 9.85 -10.99
CA MET A 1 3.97 9.41 -9.72
C MET A 1 2.84 9.30 -8.72
N GLY A 2 2.81 8.28 -7.86
CA GLY A 2 1.76 8.13 -6.85
C GLY A 2 2.24 8.47 -5.45
N ILE A 3 1.32 8.75 -4.52
CA ILE A 3 1.59 9.14 -3.14
C ILE A 3 0.58 8.46 -2.20
N ILE A 4 1.07 7.98 -1.06
CA ILE A 4 0.23 7.62 0.10
C ILE A 4 0.51 8.68 1.17
N SER A 5 -0.51 9.49 1.49
CA SER A 5 -0.48 10.46 2.59
C SER A 5 -0.90 9.75 3.87
N LEU A 6 -0.03 9.82 4.87
CA LEU A 6 -0.24 9.22 6.18
C LEU A 6 -0.82 10.24 7.16
N SER A 7 -0.42 11.51 7.02
CA SER A 7 -0.93 12.65 7.77
C SER A 7 -0.66 13.94 6.98
N ASP A 8 -1.16 15.08 7.47
CA ASP A 8 -0.93 16.42 6.89
C ASP A 8 0.55 16.80 6.68
N THR A 9 1.48 16.03 7.26
CA THR A 9 2.93 16.30 7.21
C THR A 9 3.76 15.12 6.69
N ILE A 10 3.13 13.97 6.41
CA ILE A 10 3.83 12.73 6.10
C ILE A 10 3.30 12.15 4.80
N ASP A 11 4.01 12.43 3.71
CA ASP A 11 3.81 11.80 2.42
C ASP A 11 4.85 10.71 2.17
N VAL A 12 4.39 9.58 1.61
CA VAL A 12 5.24 8.49 1.14
C VAL A 12 5.08 8.36 -0.38
N PRO A 13 6.14 8.60 -1.17
CA PRO A 13 6.12 8.31 -2.59
C PRO A 13 5.80 6.84 -2.83
N PHE A 14 4.74 6.56 -3.58
CA PHE A 14 4.28 5.20 -3.84
C PHE A 14 3.87 5.07 -5.31
N PRO A 15 4.76 4.59 -6.20
CA PRO A 15 4.49 4.54 -7.64
C PRO A 15 3.19 3.76 -7.95
N GLN A 16 2.41 4.25 -8.92
CA GLN A 16 1.15 3.61 -9.34
C GLN A 16 1.32 2.10 -9.63
N ARG A 17 2.40 1.72 -10.32
CA ARG A 17 2.70 0.31 -10.60
C ARG A 17 2.92 -0.52 -9.34
N LEU A 18 3.56 0.06 -8.32
CA LEU A 18 3.76 -0.59 -7.03
C LEU A 18 2.42 -0.74 -6.29
N PHE A 19 1.57 0.28 -6.35
CA PHE A 19 0.22 0.24 -5.79
C PHE A 19 -0.66 -0.85 -6.42
N VAL A 20 -0.66 -0.94 -7.76
CA VAL A 20 -1.39 -2.00 -8.47
C VAL A 20 -0.87 -3.37 -8.07
N ALA A 21 0.45 -3.57 -8.06
CA ALA A 21 1.02 -4.86 -7.67
C ALA A 21 0.73 -5.22 -6.21
N MET A 22 0.64 -4.23 -5.31
CA MET A 22 0.22 -4.44 -3.93
C MET A 22 -1.24 -4.92 -3.86
N ALA A 23 -2.15 -4.30 -4.63
CA ALA A 23 -3.54 -4.74 -4.70
C ALA A 23 -3.65 -6.16 -5.29
N ASP A 24 -2.96 -6.44 -6.40
CA ASP A 24 -2.94 -7.75 -7.04
C ASP A 24 -2.36 -8.83 -6.08
N PHE A 25 -1.34 -8.47 -5.30
CA PHE A 25 -0.76 -9.33 -4.26
C PHE A 25 -1.77 -9.65 -3.15
N ALA A 26 -2.55 -8.67 -2.72
CA ALA A 26 -3.56 -8.86 -1.69
C ALA A 26 -4.72 -9.74 -2.17
N GLU A 27 -5.24 -9.48 -3.37
CA GLU A 27 -6.29 -10.29 -4.00
C GLU A 27 -5.84 -11.75 -4.19
N ALA A 28 -4.59 -11.98 -4.63
CA ALA A 28 -4.03 -13.32 -4.77
C ALA A 28 -3.92 -14.09 -3.44
N ARG A 29 -3.88 -13.37 -2.30
CA ARG A 29 -3.89 -13.95 -0.95
C ARG A 29 -5.30 -14.18 -0.40
N GLY A 30 -6.33 -13.87 -1.18
CA GLY A 30 -7.73 -13.99 -0.76
C GLY A 30 -8.18 -12.86 0.16
N GLU A 31 -7.54 -11.70 0.12
CA GLU A 31 -8.10 -10.51 0.74
C GLU A 31 -9.37 -10.04 0.00
N ASP A 32 -10.22 -9.27 0.69
CA ASP A 32 -11.52 -8.88 0.17
C ASP A 32 -11.35 -7.95 -1.05
N ALA A 33 -11.69 -8.48 -2.23
CA ALA A 33 -11.59 -7.76 -3.50
C ALA A 33 -12.53 -6.55 -3.57
N VAL A 34 -13.64 -6.53 -2.81
CA VAL A 34 -14.53 -5.37 -2.74
C VAL A 34 -13.85 -4.24 -1.98
N VAL A 35 -13.24 -4.56 -0.83
CA VAL A 35 -12.51 -3.58 -0.03
C VAL A 35 -11.30 -3.05 -0.80
N TRP A 36 -10.49 -3.93 -1.39
CA TRP A 36 -9.36 -3.52 -2.23
C TRP A 36 -9.78 -2.73 -3.47
N GLY A 37 -10.92 -3.08 -4.08
CA GLY A 37 -11.53 -2.31 -5.16
C GLY A 37 -11.83 -0.86 -4.74
N GLY A 38 -12.39 -0.67 -3.55
CA GLY A 38 -12.64 0.65 -2.97
C GLY A 38 -11.36 1.47 -2.74
N ILE A 39 -10.35 0.86 -2.11
CA ILE A 39 -9.05 1.53 -1.86
C ILE A 39 -8.38 1.91 -3.19
N LYS A 40 -8.38 0.99 -4.16
CA LYS A 40 -7.81 1.21 -5.50
C LYS A 40 -8.54 2.34 -6.23
N GLN A 41 -9.86 2.34 -6.19
CA GLN A 41 -10.66 3.39 -6.80
C GLN A 41 -10.32 4.76 -6.20
N ARG A 42 -10.29 4.89 -4.87
CA ARG A 42 -9.90 6.16 -4.22
C ARG A 42 -8.53 6.66 -4.66
N PHE A 43 -7.53 5.76 -4.67
CA PHE A 43 -6.17 6.13 -5.08
C PHE A 43 -6.15 6.69 -6.51
N PHE A 44 -6.84 6.05 -7.46
CA PHE A 44 -6.84 6.49 -8.86
C PHE A 44 -7.74 7.72 -9.12
N ASP A 45 -8.91 7.79 -8.49
CA ASP A 45 -9.82 8.93 -8.58
C ASP A 45 -9.17 10.19 -7.97
N GLY A 46 -8.35 10.03 -6.94
CA GLY A 46 -7.52 11.08 -6.34
C GLY A 46 -6.28 11.47 -7.17
N GLY A 47 -6.12 10.97 -8.40
CA GLY A 47 -4.96 11.28 -9.24
C GLY A 47 -3.68 10.55 -8.82
N SER A 48 -3.81 9.32 -8.31
CA SER A 48 -2.73 8.53 -7.68
C SER A 48 -2.29 9.06 -6.32
N PHE A 49 -3.26 9.50 -5.53
CA PHE A 49 -3.09 9.97 -4.17
C PHE A 49 -4.07 9.22 -3.28
N LEU A 50 -3.58 8.63 -2.19
CA LEU A 50 -4.40 8.00 -1.16
C LEU A 50 -4.14 8.69 0.17
N ASP A 51 -5.15 9.37 0.71
CA ASP A 51 -5.13 9.82 2.10
C ASP A 51 -5.62 8.69 3.00
N VAL A 52 -4.73 8.20 3.86
CA VAL A 52 -5.04 7.14 4.82
C VAL A 52 -6.09 7.59 5.83
N GLN A 53 -6.19 8.89 6.15
CA GLN A 53 -7.19 9.41 7.10
C GLN A 53 -8.62 9.35 6.56
N GLU A 54 -8.79 9.25 5.25
CA GLU A 54 -10.10 9.13 4.60
C GLU A 54 -10.60 7.68 4.47
N LEU A 55 -9.75 6.71 4.84
CA LEU A 55 -10.10 5.29 4.80
C LEU A 55 -10.99 4.93 5.99
N ASN A 56 -11.99 4.09 5.73
CA ASN A 56 -12.80 3.50 6.80
C ASN A 56 -12.02 2.40 7.55
N GLU A 57 -12.61 1.89 8.63
CA GLU A 57 -11.96 0.89 9.49
C GLU A 57 -11.58 -0.39 8.74
N ASP A 58 -12.47 -0.93 7.89
CA ASP A 58 -12.23 -2.15 7.12
C ASP A 58 -11.12 -1.95 6.08
N GLU A 59 -11.12 -0.81 5.40
CA GLU A 59 -10.07 -0.41 4.46
C GLU A 59 -8.72 -0.27 5.17
N LEU A 60 -8.68 0.35 6.35
CA LEU A 60 -7.46 0.50 7.16
C LEU A 60 -6.91 -0.84 7.66
N VAL A 61 -7.79 -1.74 8.13
CA VAL A 61 -7.38 -3.08 8.57
C VAL A 61 -6.83 -3.89 7.40
N THR A 62 -7.51 -3.82 6.25
CA THR A 62 -7.10 -4.50 5.01
C THR A 62 -5.74 -3.98 4.53
N LEU A 63 -5.56 -2.66 4.45
CA LEU A 63 -4.31 -2.03 4.07
C LEU A 63 -3.16 -2.44 5.01
N ARG A 64 -3.38 -2.38 6.33
CA ARG A 64 -2.40 -2.81 7.35
C ARG A 64 -1.96 -4.26 7.14
N ARG A 65 -2.92 -5.18 6.98
CA ARG A 65 -2.64 -6.60 6.78
C ARG A 65 -1.85 -6.85 5.50
N THR A 66 -2.24 -6.22 4.40
CA THR A 66 -1.53 -6.33 3.13
C THR A 66 -0.09 -5.82 3.26
N ILE A 67 0.12 -4.64 3.85
CA ILE A 67 1.47 -4.06 4.01
C ILE A 67 2.36 -4.98 4.84
N ALA A 68 1.87 -5.47 5.98
CA ALA A 68 2.63 -6.39 6.82
C ALA A 68 2.99 -7.69 6.09
N CYS A 69 2.07 -8.22 5.29
CA CYS A 69 2.32 -9.42 4.48
C CYS A 69 3.30 -9.13 3.33
N LEU A 70 3.17 -7.97 2.71
CA LEU A 70 4.01 -7.58 1.58
C LEU A 70 5.44 -7.31 2.03
N ILE A 71 5.67 -6.70 3.20
CA ILE A 71 7.02 -6.56 3.78
C ILE A 71 7.70 -7.92 3.87
N ARG A 72 7.06 -8.90 4.54
CA ARG A 72 7.60 -10.26 4.70
C ARG A 72 7.85 -10.94 3.36
N TYR A 73 6.97 -10.71 2.38
CA TYR A 73 7.17 -11.24 1.04
C TYR A 73 8.42 -10.62 0.40
N VAL A 74 8.50 -9.29 0.36
CA VAL A 74 9.57 -8.54 -0.31
C VAL A 74 10.94 -8.79 0.34
N GLU A 75 11.02 -8.99 1.66
CA GLU A 75 12.27 -9.35 2.37
C GLU A 75 12.95 -10.62 1.83
N HIS A 76 12.19 -11.52 1.21
CA HIS A 76 12.69 -12.78 0.66
C HIS A 76 12.85 -12.76 -0.88
N HIS A 77 12.60 -11.62 -1.53
CA HIS A 77 12.67 -11.49 -2.98
C HIS A 77 13.70 -10.41 -3.37
N ALA A 78 14.30 -10.55 -4.55
CA ALA A 78 15.27 -9.58 -5.07
C ALA A 78 14.60 -8.32 -5.64
N GLU A 79 13.37 -8.47 -6.13
CA GLU A 79 12.54 -7.41 -6.69
C GLU A 79 11.06 -7.68 -6.45
N PHE A 80 10.27 -6.61 -6.48
CA PHE A 80 8.81 -6.68 -6.46
C PHE A 80 8.24 -5.66 -7.44
N ALA A 81 7.34 -6.11 -8.32
CA ALA A 81 6.75 -5.28 -9.37
C ALA A 81 7.80 -4.53 -10.22
N GLY A 82 8.96 -5.15 -10.48
CA GLY A 82 10.10 -4.56 -11.19
C GLY A 82 10.80 -3.40 -10.45
N PHE A 83 10.64 -3.30 -9.14
CA PHE A 83 11.37 -2.39 -8.26
C PHE A 83 12.33 -3.17 -7.37
N GLN A 84 13.48 -2.59 -7.06
CA GLN A 84 14.44 -3.18 -6.13
C GLN A 84 13.87 -3.23 -4.71
N THR A 85 14.11 -4.36 -4.04
CA THR A 85 13.64 -4.64 -2.67
C THR A 85 13.89 -3.51 -1.68
N ASN A 86 15.09 -2.91 -1.67
CA ASN A 86 15.41 -1.86 -0.70
C ASN A 86 14.48 -0.64 -0.80
N GLY A 87 14.18 -0.16 -2.02
CA GLY A 87 13.30 1.01 -2.20
C GLY A 87 11.83 0.71 -1.89
N VAL A 88 11.40 -0.53 -2.15
CA VAL A 88 10.05 -0.99 -1.78
C VAL A 88 9.92 -1.10 -0.27
N LEU A 89 10.88 -1.75 0.40
CA LEU A 89 10.88 -1.92 1.86
C LEU A 89 10.92 -0.59 2.59
N GLU A 90 11.72 0.38 2.15
CA GLU A 90 11.77 1.71 2.76
C GLU A 90 10.37 2.36 2.80
N SER A 91 9.66 2.32 1.68
CA SER A 91 8.31 2.88 1.57
C SER A 91 7.32 2.12 2.45
N LEU A 92 7.30 0.78 2.36
CA LEU A 92 6.36 -0.06 3.10
C LEU A 92 6.58 0.01 4.61
N THR A 93 7.83 -0.06 5.08
CA THR A 93 8.15 0.03 6.51
C THR A 93 7.81 1.40 7.09
N ARG A 94 7.91 2.48 6.32
CA ARG A 94 7.48 3.82 6.77
C ARG A 94 5.97 3.86 6.98
N ILE A 95 5.19 3.29 6.06
CA ILE A 95 3.73 3.20 6.17
C ILE A 95 3.34 2.29 7.33
N ASP A 96 3.93 1.10 7.43
CA ASP A 96 3.67 0.12 8.50
C ASP A 96 3.93 0.71 9.89
N LYS A 97 5.06 1.41 10.09
CA LYS A 97 5.35 2.10 11.35
C LYS A 97 4.31 3.14 11.70
N PHE A 98 3.76 3.86 10.73
CA PHE A 98 2.74 4.86 11.00
C PHE A 98 1.40 4.21 11.39
N LEU A 99 0.96 3.20 10.63
CA LEU A 99 -0.36 2.57 10.84
C LEU A 99 -0.49 1.77 12.14
N ASN A 100 0.65 1.40 12.75
CA ASN A 100 0.70 0.61 13.99
C ASN A 100 1.16 1.41 15.22
N ASN A 101 1.43 2.72 15.08
CA ASN A 101 1.67 3.64 16.20
C ASN A 101 0.38 4.38 16.55
#